data_AF-A0A926BZG6-F1
#
_entry.id   AF-A0A926BZG6-F1
#
_cell.length_a   1.000
_cell.length_b   1.000
_cell.length_c   1.000
_cell.angle_alpha   90.00
_cell.angle_beta   90.00
_cell.angle_gamma   90.00
#
_symmetry.space_group_name_H-M   'P 1'
#
loop_
_entity.id
_entity.type
_entity.pdbx_description
1 polymer ?
#
loop_
_entity_poly.entity_id
_entity_poly.type
_entity_poly.pdbx_seq_one_letter_code
_entity_poly.pdbx_strand_id
1 'polypeptide(L)'
;MTEPGIEIRPTLHACSRWFAPFMLVLITGLTACTPNAQVGAGPQKQTRLTVGQIKEIRMQGPADSTVLLSASSDNSEVVDVSQKPELAMPNGSVRSATGERIFLIKGVTIGLARVVFSEKRSGETGDGQVRRTYLVQVVSK
;
A
#
# COMPACT_ATOMS: atom_id res chain seq x y z
N MET A 1 73.72 -30.86 -9.25
CA MET A 1 73.91 -32.18 -9.88
C MET A 1 72.56 -32.86 -9.97
N THR A 2 72.13 -33.15 -11.21
CA THR A 2 71.33 -34.33 -11.59
C THR A 2 69.81 -34.31 -11.33
N GLU A 3 69.05 -33.95 -12.38
CA GLU A 3 67.78 -34.62 -12.79
C GLU A 3 68.02 -36.13 -13.05
N PRO A 4 67.04 -37.08 -13.02
CA PRO A 4 65.71 -36.99 -13.69
C PRO A 4 64.54 -37.70 -12.94
N GLY A 5 63.27 -37.51 -13.31
CA GLY A 5 62.53 -38.35 -14.29
C GLY A 5 61.20 -38.81 -13.67
N ILE A 6 60.07 -38.13 -13.92
CA ILE A 6 59.15 -38.31 -15.06
C ILE A 6 58.57 -39.74 -15.13
N GLU A 7 57.33 -39.90 -14.66
CA GLU A 7 56.38 -40.81 -15.30
C GLU A 7 55.12 -40.03 -15.67
N ILE A 8 54.81 -40.05 -16.96
CA ILE A 8 53.81 -39.26 -17.67
C ILE A 8 52.88 -40.25 -18.37
N ARG A 9 51.58 -39.86 -18.44
CA ARG A 9 50.48 -40.25 -19.36
C ARG A 9 49.46 -41.29 -18.83
N PRO A 10 48.22 -41.29 -19.36
CA PRO A 10 47.31 -40.13 -19.46
C PRO A 10 45.83 -40.52 -19.24
N THR A 11 44.98 -39.62 -18.78
CA THR A 11 43.57 -39.63 -19.20
C THR A 11 43.17 -38.22 -19.61
N LEU A 12 43.08 -38.08 -20.93
CA LEU A 12 42.54 -36.95 -21.68
C LEU A 12 41.01 -36.90 -21.51
N HIS A 13 40.46 -35.73 -21.85
CA HIS A 13 39.04 -35.33 -21.89
C HIS A 13 38.52 -34.78 -20.55
N ALA A 14 38.01 -33.56 -20.43
CA ALA A 14 37.52 -32.61 -21.42
C ALA A 14 37.38 -31.19 -20.81
N CYS A 15 37.07 -30.23 -21.69
CA CYS A 15 36.63 -28.83 -21.44
C CYS A 15 37.69 -27.86 -20.90
N SER A 16 38.43 -27.15 -21.77
CA SER A 16 38.00 -25.94 -22.51
C SER A 16 37.59 -24.81 -21.56
N ARG A 17 38.53 -23.92 -21.20
CA ARG A 17 38.79 -22.58 -21.82
C ARG A 17 37.66 -21.60 -21.48
N TRP A 18 37.88 -20.41 -20.96
CA TRP A 18 38.99 -19.44 -21.10
C TRP A 18 38.86 -18.43 -19.93
N PHE A 19 39.94 -18.02 -19.25
CA PHE A 19 40.65 -16.72 -19.43
C PHE A 19 39.73 -15.52 -19.72
N ALA A 20 39.89 -14.33 -19.16
CA ALA A 20 40.92 -13.73 -18.34
C ALA A 20 40.42 -12.32 -17.91
N PRO A 21 41.08 -11.68 -16.95
CA PRO A 21 40.53 -10.58 -16.17
C PRO A 21 40.84 -9.22 -16.80
N PHE A 22 39.94 -8.25 -16.62
CA PHE A 22 40.28 -6.84 -16.77
C PHE A 22 39.83 -6.09 -15.52
N MET A 23 40.83 -5.56 -14.84
CA MET A 23 40.76 -4.80 -13.62
C MET A 23 40.18 -3.41 -13.91
N LEU A 24 39.58 -2.83 -12.86
CA LEU A 24 39.32 -1.40 -12.62
C LEU A 24 37.84 -0.98 -12.68
N VAL A 25 37.48 -0.21 -11.64
CA VAL A 25 36.45 0.86 -11.57
C VAL A 25 35.28 0.59 -10.61
N LEU A 26 35.41 1.27 -9.45
CA LEU A 26 34.40 1.76 -8.51
C LEU A 26 33.47 0.76 -7.80
N ILE A 27 33.84 0.50 -6.54
CA ILE A 27 32.92 0.26 -5.44
C ILE A 27 32.16 1.58 -5.18
N THR A 28 30.96 1.72 -5.72
CA THR A 28 29.94 2.64 -5.20
C THR A 28 28.70 1.82 -4.91
N GLY A 29 28.53 1.48 -3.63
CA GLY A 29 27.28 0.98 -3.10
C GLY A 29 26.20 2.05 -3.30
N LEU A 30 25.27 1.80 -4.22
CA LEU A 30 23.98 2.47 -4.22
C LEU A 30 23.05 1.65 -3.32
N THR A 31 23.19 1.85 -2.01
CA THR A 31 22.05 1.77 -1.09
C THR A 31 21.07 2.86 -1.48
N ALA A 32 20.21 2.58 -2.46
CA ALA A 32 19.04 3.40 -2.72
C ALA A 32 18.03 3.11 -1.61
N CYS A 33 17.82 4.10 -0.77
CA CYS A 33 16.79 4.15 0.26
C CYS A 33 15.45 3.73 -0.34
N THR A 34 14.90 2.61 0.12
CA THR A 34 13.47 2.35 -0.02
C THR A 34 12.75 3.46 0.75
N PRO A 35 11.78 4.18 0.13
CA PRO A 35 10.97 5.11 0.89
C PRO A 35 10.27 4.32 2.00
N ASN A 36 10.42 4.83 3.21
CA ASN A 36 9.88 4.30 4.45
C ASN A 36 8.34 4.31 4.36
N ALA A 37 7.76 3.28 3.76
CA ALA A 37 6.31 3.13 3.62
C ALA A 37 5.73 2.58 4.92
N GLN A 38 5.50 3.51 5.84
CA GLN A 38 4.43 3.55 6.83
C GLN A 38 4.03 2.23 7.52
N VAL A 39 4.37 2.17 8.81
CA VAL A 39 3.72 1.37 9.84
C VAL A 39 2.20 1.36 9.64
N GLY A 40 1.63 0.19 9.30
CA GLY A 40 0.18 -0.04 9.18
C GLY A 40 -0.45 0.09 7.77
N ALA A 41 0.33 0.06 6.70
CA ALA A 41 -0.16 0.39 5.36
C ALA A 41 -0.98 -0.74 4.67
N GLY A 42 -2.31 -0.62 4.71
CA GLY A 42 -3.14 -1.09 3.61
C GLY A 42 -2.80 -0.36 2.29
N PRO A 43 -3.24 -0.84 1.11
CA PRO A 43 -2.93 -0.23 -0.17
C PRO A 43 -3.19 1.28 -0.17
N GLN A 44 -2.16 2.05 -0.51
CA GLN A 44 -2.17 3.51 -0.47
C GLN A 44 -2.53 4.08 -1.84
N LYS A 45 -3.54 4.95 -1.90
CA LYS A 45 -3.99 5.62 -3.13
C LYS A 45 -3.90 7.14 -2.99
N GLN A 46 -3.31 7.81 -3.97
CA GLN A 46 -3.30 9.26 -4.01
C GLN A 46 -4.59 9.80 -4.65
N THR A 47 -5.05 10.95 -4.17
CA THR A 47 -6.21 11.66 -4.71
C THR A 47 -6.02 13.16 -4.54
N ARG A 48 -6.34 13.91 -5.59
CA ARG A 48 -6.37 15.36 -5.57
C ARG A 48 -7.82 15.85 -5.51
N LEU A 49 -8.09 16.85 -4.68
CA LEU A 49 -9.37 17.53 -4.54
C LEU A 49 -9.17 19.04 -4.60
N THR A 50 -10.18 19.79 -5.05
CA THR A 50 -10.24 21.24 -4.83
C THR A 50 -10.99 21.56 -3.54
N VAL A 51 -10.75 22.75 -2.96
CA VAL A 51 -11.52 23.22 -1.79
C VAL A 51 -13.02 23.24 -2.11
N GLY A 52 -13.80 22.59 -1.25
CA GLY A 52 -15.25 22.40 -1.39
C GLY A 52 -15.65 21.21 -2.28
N GLN A 53 -14.72 20.54 -2.97
CA GLN A 53 -15.02 19.35 -3.74
C GLN A 53 -15.30 18.16 -2.82
N ILE A 54 -16.34 17.39 -3.16
CA ILE A 54 -16.68 16.13 -2.51
C ILE A 54 -16.37 15.00 -3.49
N LYS A 55 -15.67 13.97 -3.00
CA LYS A 55 -15.43 12.73 -3.73
C LYS A 55 -16.07 11.57 -3.00
N GLU A 56 -16.89 10.83 -3.74
CA GLU A 56 -17.44 9.58 -3.25
C GLU A 56 -16.42 8.45 -3.42
N ILE A 57 -16.17 7.73 -2.33
CA ILE A 57 -15.39 6.51 -2.30
C ILE A 57 -16.33 5.37 -1.93
N ARG A 58 -16.51 4.44 -2.87
CA ARG A 58 -17.25 3.21 -2.62
C ARG A 58 -16.28 2.12 -2.21
N MET A 59 -16.62 1.40 -1.16
CA MET A 59 -15.86 0.27 -0.70
C MET A 59 -16.79 -0.89 -0.41
N GLN A 60 -16.42 -2.08 -0.86
CA GLN A 60 -17.09 -3.30 -0.44
C GLN A 60 -16.93 -3.42 1.07
N GLY A 61 -18.01 -3.32 1.82
CA GLY A 61 -18.02 -3.60 3.24
C GLY A 61 -17.86 -5.09 3.52
N PRO A 62 -17.61 -5.42 4.78
CA PRO A 62 -17.42 -6.80 5.20
C PRO A 62 -18.71 -7.61 4.97
N ALA A 63 -18.55 -8.87 4.56
CA ALA A 63 -19.67 -9.81 4.39
C ALA A 63 -20.35 -10.14 5.73
N ASP A 64 -19.62 -9.96 6.83
CA ASP A 64 -20.08 -10.18 8.19
C ASP A 64 -20.62 -8.87 8.80
N SER A 65 -21.87 -8.88 9.25
CA SER A 65 -22.53 -7.75 9.91
C SER A 65 -21.93 -7.39 11.27
N THR A 66 -21.10 -8.25 11.86
CA THR A 66 -20.40 -7.97 13.12
C THR A 66 -19.16 -7.08 12.94
N VAL A 67 -18.69 -6.90 11.68
CA VAL A 67 -17.54 -6.07 11.35
C VAL A 67 -18.01 -4.69 10.87
N LEU A 68 -17.50 -3.65 11.52
CA LEU A 68 -17.74 -2.27 11.15
C LEU A 68 -16.57 -1.76 10.30
N LEU A 69 -16.88 -1.29 9.09
CA LEU A 69 -15.96 -0.54 8.26
C LEU A 69 -16.12 0.96 8.55
N SER A 70 -15.04 1.61 8.94
CA SER A 70 -14.97 3.02 9.34
C SER A 70 -13.90 3.77 8.56
N ALA A 71 -13.95 5.10 8.59
CA ALA A 71 -12.97 5.96 7.95
C ALA A 71 -12.58 7.10 8.90
N SER A 72 -11.29 7.42 8.97
CA SER A 72 -10.75 8.50 9.79
C SER A 72 -9.77 9.34 8.98
N SER A 73 -9.85 10.67 9.13
CA SER A 73 -8.82 11.60 8.65
C SER A 73 -7.79 11.82 9.75
N ASP A 74 -6.51 11.96 9.39
CA ASP A 74 -5.47 12.42 10.32
C ASP A 74 -5.48 13.95 10.51
N ASN A 75 -6.19 14.69 9.66
CA ASN A 75 -6.40 16.13 9.77
C ASN A 75 -7.78 16.53 9.24
N SER A 76 -8.72 16.77 10.15
CA SER A 76 -10.10 17.19 9.85
C SER A 76 -10.23 18.64 9.39
N GLU A 77 -9.22 19.49 9.64
CA GLU A 77 -9.21 20.88 9.16
C GLU A 77 -8.95 20.97 7.65
N VAL A 78 -8.26 19.97 7.09
CA VAL A 78 -7.94 19.86 5.67
C VAL A 78 -8.97 19.00 4.93
N VAL A 79 -9.34 17.85 5.50
CA VAL A 79 -10.27 16.90 4.88
C VAL A 79 -11.30 16.39 5.88
N ASP A 80 -12.57 16.56 5.53
CA ASP A 80 -13.69 15.98 6.25
C ASP A 80 -14.12 14.66 5.60
N VAL A 81 -14.47 13.68 6.44
CA VAL A 81 -14.84 12.33 6.01
C VAL A 81 -16.14 11.94 6.68
N SER A 82 -17.15 11.62 5.87
CA SER A 82 -18.45 11.15 6.36
C SER A 82 -18.85 9.87 5.66
N GLN A 83 -19.60 9.02 6.36
CA GLN A 83 -20.21 7.83 5.76
C GLN A 83 -21.64 8.18 5.34
N LYS A 84 -22.01 7.79 4.12
CA LYS A 84 -23.40 7.92 3.66
C LYS A 84 -24.26 6.90 4.42
N PRO A 85 -25.36 7.31 5.07
CA PRO A 85 -26.26 6.37 5.72
C PRO A 85 -26.85 5.42 4.68
N GLU A 86 -26.87 4.13 5.00
CA GLU A 86 -27.58 3.13 4.21
C GLU A 86 -29.07 3.39 4.36
N LEU A 87 -29.73 3.83 3.28
CA LEU A 87 -31.18 4.06 3.31
C LEU A 87 -31.89 2.71 3.43
N ALA A 88 -32.64 2.53 4.52
CA ALA A 88 -33.54 1.40 4.64
C ALA A 88 -34.57 1.47 3.50
N MET A 89 -34.67 0.42 2.68
CA MET A 89 -35.69 0.37 1.63
C MET A 89 -37.10 0.36 2.27
N PRO A 90 -38.08 1.08 1.69
CA PRO A 90 -39.44 1.21 2.25
C PRO A 90 -40.21 -0.12 2.34
N ASN A 91 -39.72 -1.19 1.69
CA ASN A 91 -40.34 -2.52 1.71
C ASN A 91 -39.94 -3.41 2.90
N GLY A 92 -39.30 -2.87 3.95
CA GLY A 92 -38.89 -3.68 5.11
C GLY A 92 -37.80 -4.72 4.81
N SER A 93 -37.27 -4.75 3.58
CA SER A 93 -36.09 -5.52 3.21
C SER A 93 -34.86 -4.84 3.77
N VAL A 94 -34.53 -5.15 5.03
CA VAL A 94 -33.26 -4.78 5.65
C VAL A 94 -32.16 -5.65 5.03
N ARG A 95 -31.58 -5.17 3.94
CA ARG A 95 -30.20 -5.44 3.49
C ARG A 95 -30.02 -4.79 2.14
N SER A 96 -29.19 -3.75 2.06
CA SER A 96 -28.49 -3.50 0.80
C SER A 96 -27.57 -4.71 0.59
N ALA A 97 -28.04 -5.67 -0.21
CA ALA A 97 -27.46 -7.00 -0.39
C ALA A 97 -26.05 -7.00 -1.04
N THR A 98 -25.47 -5.83 -1.28
CA THR A 98 -24.13 -5.68 -1.88
C THR A 98 -23.03 -5.43 -0.86
N GLY A 99 -23.35 -5.18 0.41
CA GLY A 99 -22.37 -4.87 1.45
C GLY A 99 -21.56 -3.59 1.17
N GLU A 100 -21.81 -2.86 0.08
CA GLU A 100 -21.02 -1.71 -0.33
C GLU A 100 -21.34 -0.49 0.56
N ARG A 101 -20.30 0.10 1.15
CA ARG A 101 -20.37 1.33 1.92
C ARG A 101 -19.81 2.49 1.12
N ILE A 102 -20.51 3.62 1.19
CA ILE A 102 -20.13 4.84 0.49
C ILE A 102 -19.63 5.85 1.51
N PHE A 103 -18.43 6.38 1.28
CA PHE A 103 -17.81 7.43 2.07
C PHE A 103 -17.64 8.68 1.22
N LEU A 104 -17.87 9.84 1.82
CA LEU A 104 -17.73 11.14 1.21
C LEU A 104 -16.49 11.79 1.79
N ILE A 105 -15.53 12.10 0.93
CA ILE A 105 -14.31 12.83 1.28
C ILE A 105 -14.46 14.26 0.76
N LYS A 106 -14.47 15.24 1.65
CA LYS A 106 -14.61 16.67 1.31
C LYS A 106 -13.31 17.41 1.56
N GLY A 107 -12.82 18.14 0.56
CA GLY A 107 -11.73 19.09 0.74
C GLY A 107 -12.22 20.33 1.49
N VAL A 108 -11.70 20.59 2.68
CA VAL A 108 -12.08 21.72 3.54
C VAL A 108 -11.12 22.89 3.32
N THR A 109 -9.82 22.64 3.45
CA THR A 109 -8.75 23.65 3.35
C THR A 109 -7.60 23.10 2.52
N ILE A 110 -6.81 23.98 1.90
CA ILE A 110 -5.61 23.60 1.13
C ILE A 110 -4.62 22.89 2.07
N GLY A 111 -4.12 21.73 1.64
CA GLY A 111 -3.19 20.94 2.44
C GLY A 111 -3.12 19.48 2.01
N LEU A 112 -2.45 18.69 2.84
CA LEU A 112 -2.33 17.25 2.69
C LEU A 112 -2.92 16.57 3.92
N ALA A 113 -3.75 15.55 3.69
CA ALA A 113 -4.32 14.73 4.76
C ALA A 113 -4.35 13.26 4.35
N ARG A 114 -4.23 12.37 5.32
CA ARG A 114 -4.36 10.92 5.18
C ARG A 114 -5.73 10.49 5.69
N VAL A 115 -6.49 9.85 4.81
CA VAL A 115 -7.75 9.19 5.17
C VAL A 115 -7.52 7.70 5.24
N VAL A 116 -7.69 7.13 6.43
CA VAL A 116 -7.51 5.70 6.71
C VAL A 116 -8.87 5.04 6.82
N PHE A 117 -9.04 3.97 6.08
CA PHE A 117 -10.21 3.11 6.14
C PHE A 117 -9.86 1.84 6.90
N SER A 118 -10.58 1.54 7.99
CA SER A 118 -10.32 0.37 8.83
C SER A 118 -11.58 -0.44 9.11
N GLU A 119 -11.39 -1.75 9.24
CA GLU A 119 -12.39 -2.70 9.69
C GLU A 119 -12.14 -3.08 11.13
N LYS A 120 -13.20 -3.10 11.92
CA LYS A 120 -13.13 -3.43 13.34
C LYS A 120 -14.31 -4.30 13.73
N ARG A 121 -14.10 -5.36 14.50
CA ARG A 121 -15.22 -6.14 15.04
C ARG A 121 -15.96 -5.34 16.11
N SER A 122 -17.27 -5.51 16.14
CA SER A 122 -18.13 -4.91 17.17
C SER A 122 -17.70 -5.44 18.53
N GLY A 123 -17.28 -4.54 19.44
CA GLY A 123 -16.79 -4.89 20.77
C GLY A 123 -15.26 -5.09 20.88
N GLU A 124 -14.52 -5.03 19.77
CA GLU A 124 -13.05 -5.05 19.81
C GLU A 124 -12.52 -3.70 20.33
N THR A 125 -11.36 -3.69 21.01
CA THR A 125 -10.68 -2.47 21.46
C THR A 125 -9.45 -2.23 20.59
N GLY A 126 -9.25 -1.00 20.12
CA GLY A 126 -8.19 -0.64 19.15
C GLY A 126 -8.70 -0.01 17.85
N ASP A 127 -7.79 0.37 16.96
CA ASP A 127 -8.07 1.10 15.70
C ASP A 127 -8.59 0.21 14.55
N GLY A 128 -8.65 -1.11 14.80
CA GLY A 128 -9.03 -2.11 13.81
C GLY A 128 -7.94 -2.41 12.79
N GLN A 129 -8.30 -3.16 11.76
CA GLN A 129 -7.43 -3.54 10.64
C GLN A 129 -7.56 -2.53 9.50
N VAL A 130 -6.43 -1.93 9.10
CA VAL A 130 -6.41 -0.97 7.99
C VAL A 130 -6.65 -1.70 6.67
N ARG A 131 -7.71 -1.32 5.96
CA ARG A 131 -8.02 -1.84 4.63
C ARG A 131 -7.45 -1.02 3.50
N ARG A 132 -7.48 0.30 3.64
CA ARG A 132 -7.08 1.21 2.57
C ARG A 132 -6.72 2.57 3.14
N THR A 133 -5.72 3.18 2.53
CA THR A 133 -5.27 4.51 2.93
C THR A 133 -5.32 5.41 1.70
N TYR A 134 -5.86 6.62 1.86
CA TYR A 134 -5.84 7.65 0.85
C TYR A 134 -4.96 8.81 1.30
N LEU A 135 -4.01 9.21 0.47
CA LEU A 135 -3.37 10.51 0.59
C LEU A 135 -4.15 11.52 -0.24
N VAL A 136 -4.78 12.46 0.44
CA VAL A 136 -5.63 13.48 -0.15
C VAL A 136 -4.85 14.79 -0.19
N GLN A 137 -4.65 15.31 -1.39
CA GLN A 137 -4.10 16.64 -1.62
C GLN A 137 -5.24 17.59 -1.98
N VAL A 138 -5.50 18.56 -1.11
CA VAL A 138 -6.47 19.62 -1.35
C VAL A 138 -5.75 20.83 -1.92
N VAL A 139 -6.21 21.29 -3.08
CA VAL A 139 -5.66 22.47 -3.79
C VAL A 139 -6.72 23.56 -3.93
N SER A 140 -6.29 24.77 -4.27
CA SER A 140 -7.23 25.81 -4.71
C SER A 140 -7.95 25.39 -5.98
N LYS A 141 -9.13 25.98 -6.22
CA LYS A 141 -9.85 25.83 -7.49
C LYS A 141 -9.07 26.41 -8.66
#